data_AF-A0A7X1TF24-F1
#
_entry.id   AF-A0A7X1TF24-F1
#
_cell.length_a   1.000
_cell.length_b   1.000
_cell.length_c   1.000
_cell.angle_alpha   90.00
_cell.angle_beta   90.00
_cell.angle_gamma   90.00
#
_symmetry.space_group_name_H-M   'P 1'
#
loop_
_entity.id
_entity.type
_entity.pdbx_description
1 polymer ?
#
loop_
_entity_poly.entity_id
_entity_poly.type
_entity_poly.pdbx_seq_one_letter_code
_entity_poly.pdbx_strand_id
1 'polypeptide(L)' 'MTSRSECWERFKAAVLGAREGHYGIGNALIEAIRQKHGDEAAEIQRRELRRYVDSDKPA' A
#
# COMPACT_ATOMS: atom_id res chain seq x y z
N MET A 1 -1.03 -16.15 10.15
CA MET A 1 -1.82 -14.92 10.33
C MET A 1 -0.87 -13.75 10.28
N THR A 2 -1.03 -12.86 9.31
CA THR A 2 -0.24 -11.61 9.23
C THR A 2 -0.64 -10.72 10.41
N SER A 3 0.30 -10.36 11.27
CA SER A 3 0.02 -9.44 12.37
C SER A 3 -0.30 -8.04 11.84
N ARG A 4 -1.11 -7.26 12.57
CA ARG A 4 -1.40 -5.85 12.24
C ARG A 4 -0.11 -5.07 11.98
N SER A 5 0.93 -5.32 12.77
CA SER A 5 2.23 -4.67 12.63
C SER A 5 2.91 -4.99 11.29
N GLU A 6 2.82 -6.24 10.82
CA GLU A 6 3.43 -6.65 9.55
C GLU A 6 2.69 -6.05 8.34
N CYS A 7 1.36 -5.92 8.42
CA CYS A 7 0.59 -5.19 7.41
C CYS A 7 0.98 -3.71 7.35
N TRP A 8 1.21 -3.11 8.52
CA TRP A 8 1.62 -1.71 8.61
C TRP A 8 3.03 -1.46 8.06
N GLU A 9 4.00 -2.33 8.36
CA GLU A 9 5.35 -2.23 7.80
C GLU A 9 5.35 -2.35 6.27
N ARG A 10 4.58 -3.30 5.72
CA ARG A 10 4.42 -3.42 4.25
C ARG A 10 3.80 -2.19 3.63
N PHE A 11 2.82 -1.58 4.29
CA PHE A 11 2.20 -0.35 3.82
C PHE A 11 3.19 0.81 3.81
N LYS A 12 3.96 1.01 4.89
CA LYS A 12 5.01 2.04 4.97
C LYS A 12 6.07 1.86 3.89
N ALA A 13 6.56 0.63 3.69
CA ALA A 13 7.53 0.32 2.64
C ALA A 13 6.98 0.65 1.25
N ALA A 14 5.69 0.39 1.01
CA ALA A 14 5.02 0.73 -0.23
C ALA A 14 4.90 2.25 -0.46
N VAL A 15 4.59 3.01 0.60
CA VAL A 15 4.54 4.49 0.55
C VAL A 15 5.93 5.08 0.28
N LEU A 16 6.95 4.64 1.03
CA LEU A 16 8.33 5.11 0.86
C LEU A 16 8.86 4.81 -0.54
N GLY A 17 8.71 3.56 -0.99
CA GLY A 17 9.11 3.17 -2.34
C GLY A 17 8.40 4.00 -3.41
N ALA A 18 7.10 4.24 -3.28
CA ALA A 18 6.36 5.05 -4.25
C ALA A 18 6.80 6.53 -4.27
N ARG A 19 7.20 7.11 -3.12
CA ARG A 19 7.80 8.47 -3.07
C ARG A 19 9.16 8.53 -3.77
N GLU A 20 9.92 7.45 -3.72
CA GLU A 20 11.20 7.32 -4.43
C GLU A 20 11.03 6.92 -5.91
N GLY A 21 9.80 6.79 -6.42
CA GLY A 21 9.49 6.37 -7.79
C GLY A 21 9.49 4.85 -8.00
N HIS A 22 9.64 4.06 -6.94
CA HIS A 22 9.60 2.60 -6.94
C HIS A 22 8.20 2.06 -6.63
N TYR A 23 7.34 1.94 -7.64
CA TYR A 23 5.95 1.49 -7.48
C TYR A 23 5.77 -0.03 -7.33
N GLY A 24 6.83 -0.83 -7.45
CA GLY A 24 6.75 -2.30 -7.44
C GLY A 24 6.14 -2.87 -6.14
N ILE A 25 6.56 -2.35 -4.99
CA ILE A 25 6.06 -2.79 -3.68
C ILE A 25 4.58 -2.42 -3.51
N GLY A 26 4.20 -1.20 -3.90
CA GLY A 26 2.81 -0.74 -3.87
C GLY A 26 1.89 -1.55 -4.77
N ASN A 27 2.34 -1.86 -6.00
CA ASN A 27 1.57 -2.67 -6.94
C ASN A 27 1.37 -4.11 -6.43
N ALA A 28 2.43 -4.74 -5.91
CA ALA A 28 2.35 -6.08 -5.32
C ALA A 28 1.38 -6.12 -4.12
N LEU A 29 1.39 -5.09 -3.28
CA LEU A 29 0.47 -4.96 -2.15
C LEU A 29 -0.99 -4.85 -2.61
N ILE A 30 -1.27 -4.00 -3.59
CA ILE A 30 -2.62 -3.80 -4.14
C ILE A 30 -3.12 -5.09 -4.81
N GLU A 31 -2.26 -5.80 -5.54
CA GLU A 31 -2.61 -7.05 -6.19
C GLU A 31 -2.91 -8.16 -5.17
N ALA A 32 -2.13 -8.27 -4.10
CA ALA A 32 -2.39 -9.21 -3.02
C ALA A 32 -3.76 -8.94 -2.35
N ILE A 33 -4.11 -7.67 -2.14
CA ILE A 33 -5.42 -7.28 -1.60
C ILE A 33 -6.54 -7.60 -2.59
N ARG A 34 -6.34 -7.33 -3.89
CA ARG A 34 -7.30 -7.72 -4.94
C ARG A 34 -7.59 -9.22 -4.90
N GLN A 35 -6.56 -10.06 -4.86
CA GLN A 35 -6.71 -11.51 -4.85
C GLN A 35 -7.46 -12.02 -3.61
N LYS A 36 -7.26 -11.38 -2.46
CA LYS A 36 -7.81 -11.84 -1.18
C LYS A 36 -9.16 -11.23 -0.80
N HIS A 37 -9.41 -10.00 -1.23
CA HIS A 37 -10.52 -9.16 -0.77
C HIS A 37 -11.33 -8.53 -1.92
N GLY A 38 -10.95 -8.78 -3.17
CA GLY A 38 -11.64 -8.28 -4.35
C GLY A 38 -11.22 -6.88 -4.79
N ASP A 39 -11.75 -6.45 -5.92
CA ASP A 39 -11.38 -5.19 -6.57
C ASP A 39 -11.71 -3.95 -5.74
N GLU A 40 -12.84 -3.94 -5.03
CA GLU A 40 -13.23 -2.79 -4.20
C GLU A 40 -12.18 -2.50 -3.12
N ALA A 41 -11.73 -3.54 -2.41
CA ALA A 41 -10.69 -3.42 -1.40
C ALA A 41 -9.35 -2.95 -2.00
N ALA A 42 -9.02 -3.40 -3.21
CA ALA A 42 -7.82 -3.00 -3.93
C ALA A 42 -7.86 -1.52 -4.34
N GLU A 43 -9.00 -1.03 -4.80
CA GLU A 43 -9.18 0.39 -5.14
C GLU A 43 -9.12 1.30 -3.91
N ILE A 44 -9.68 0.86 -2.79
CA ILE A 44 -9.55 1.57 -1.49
C ILE A 44 -8.06 1.66 -1.11
N GLN A 45 -7.35 0.53 -1.15
CA GLN A 45 -5.92 0.50 -0.84
C GLN A 45 -5.11 1.43 -1.76
N ARG A 46 -5.40 1.43 -3.06
CA ARG A 46 -4.71 2.29 -4.04
C ARG A 46 -4.91 3.76 -3.70
N ARG A 47 -6.13 4.18 -3.36
CA ARG A 47 -6.44 5.56 -3.00
C ARG A 47 -5.72 5.99 -1.72
N GLU A 48 -5.70 5.13 -0.70
CA GLU A 48 -5.01 5.41 0.55
C GLU A 48 -3.49 5.50 0.35
N LEU A 49 -2.90 4.56 -0.40
CA LEU A 49 -1.48 4.61 -0.74
C LEU A 49 -1.12 5.92 -1.46
N ARG A 50 -1.91 6.31 -2.48
CA ARG A 50 -1.70 7.58 -3.19
C ARG A 50 -1.80 8.79 -2.27
N ARG A 51 -2.80 8.83 -1.38
CA ARG A 51 -2.94 9.92 -0.40
C ARG A 51 -1.72 10.08 0.49
N TYR A 52 -1.12 8.98 0.93
CA TYR A 52 0.10 9.01 1.73
C TYR A 52 1.32 9.43 0.91
N VAL A 53 1.45 8.95 -0.33
CA VAL A 53 2.53 9.33 -1.24
C VAL A 53 2.51 10.83 -1.53
N ASP A 54 1.32 11.37 -1.87
CA ASP A 54 1.10 12.78 -2.23
C ASP A 54 1.10 13.73 -1.01
N SER A 55 1.23 13.20 0.20
CA SER A 55 1.18 13.93 1.47
C SER A 55 2.57 14.09 2.08
N ASP A 56 2.87 15.22 2.73
CA ASP A 56 4.08 15.40 3.55
C ASP A 56 4.07 14.62 4.88
N LYS A 57 2.95 13.97 5.21
CA LYS A 57 2.81 13.19 6.46
C LYS A 57 3.74 11.97 6.46
N PRO A 58 4.37 11.62 7.59
CA PRO A 58 5.06 10.34 7.72
C PRO A 58 4.08 9.18 7.55
N ALA A 59 4.57 8.13 6.90
CA ALA A 59 3.84 6.88 6.67
C ALA A 59 3.76 6.04 7.94
#